data_AF-A0A6I0EFX1-F1
#
_entry.id   AF-A0A6I0EFX1-F1
#
_cell.length_a   1.000
_cell.length_b   1.000
_cell.length_c   1.000
_cell.angle_alpha   90.00
_cell.angle_beta   90.00
_cell.angle_gamma   90.00
#
_symmetry.space_group_name_H-M   'P 1'
#
loop_
_entity.id
_entity.type
_entity.pdbx_description
1 polymer ?
#
loop_
_entity_poly.entity_id
_entity_poly.type
_entity_poly.pdbx_seq_one_letter_code
_entity_poly.pdbx_strand_id
1 'polypeptide(L)'
;MAFTPIPKCGNCFDVGWVCENHPYCPWDRTKPRGCECGAGIPCPVCNLADADNPARPSTGFSGREAMDTMTIAFIGGVIAVTLAGLLWLVVAL
;
A
#
# COMPACT_ATOMS: atom_id res chain seq x y z
N MET A 1 6.23 18.60 -20.69
CA MET A 1 4.76 18.48 -20.60
C MET A 1 4.46 17.01 -20.40
N ALA A 2 4.09 16.59 -19.20
CA ALA A 2 3.72 15.20 -18.94
C ALA A 2 2.32 14.97 -19.51
N PHE A 3 2.21 14.16 -20.57
CA PHE A 3 0.91 13.63 -20.98
C PHE A 3 0.39 12.76 -19.85
N THR A 4 -0.59 13.26 -19.09
CA THR A 4 -1.35 12.39 -18.20
C THR A 4 -2.22 11.53 -19.12
N PRO A 5 -1.99 10.21 -19.19
CA PRO A 5 -2.82 9.35 -20.01
C PRO A 5 -4.27 9.48 -19.54
N ILE A 6 -5.19 9.57 -20.50
CA ILE A 6 -6.62 9.62 -20.21
C ILE A 6 -6.95 8.35 -19.42
N PRO A 7 -7.49 8.47 -18.20
CA PRO A 7 -7.77 7.30 -17.39
C PRO A 7 -8.83 6.45 -18.09
N LYS A 8 -8.62 5.14 -18.14
CA LYS A 8 -9.59 4.19 -18.73
C LYS A 8 -10.88 4.14 -17.91
N CYS A 9 -10.76 4.30 -16.59
CA CYS A 9 -11.90 4.44 -15.69
C CYS A 9 -11.93 5.84 -15.07
N GLY A 10 -12.95 6.64 -15.41
CA GLY A 10 -13.15 7.97 -14.83
C GLY A 10 -13.62 7.97 -13.36
N ASN A 11 -13.99 6.80 -12.83
CA ASN A 11 -14.48 6.67 -11.45
C ASN A 11 -13.33 6.51 -10.45
N CYS A 12 -12.41 5.58 -10.73
CA CYS A 12 -11.25 5.31 -9.88
C CYS A 12 -9.94 5.84 -10.46
N PHE A 13 -9.94 6.54 -11.61
CA PHE A 13 -8.72 7.05 -12.27
C PHE A 13 -7.62 5.98 -12.43
N ASP A 14 -8.03 4.78 -12.86
CA ASP A 14 -7.20 3.58 -13.03
C ASP A 14 -6.52 3.02 -11.76
N VAL A 15 -6.90 3.51 -10.57
CA VAL A 15 -6.47 2.93 -9.28
C VAL A 15 -7.10 1.55 -9.05
N GLY A 16 -8.30 1.33 -9.60
CA GLY A 16 -9.09 0.11 -9.39
C GLY A 16 -9.87 0.08 -8.08
N TRP A 17 -9.76 1.12 -7.24
CA TRP A 17 -10.39 1.21 -5.93
C TRP A 17 -11.00 2.58 -5.71
N VAL A 18 -12.12 2.62 -4.99
CA VAL A 18 -12.85 3.85 -4.63
C VAL A 18 -13.06 3.90 -3.13
N CYS A 19 -13.26 5.11 -2.60
CA CYS A 19 -13.57 5.29 -1.19
C CYS A 19 -14.96 4.72 -0.88
N GLU A 20 -15.09 3.93 0.18
CA GLU A 20 -16.37 3.39 0.63
C GLU A 20 -17.41 4.50 0.88
N ASN A 21 -16.99 5.60 1.49
CA ASN A 21 -17.87 6.73 1.80
C ASN A 21 -18.15 7.62 0.59
N HIS A 22 -17.27 7.60 -0.41
CA HIS A 22 -17.36 8.41 -1.62
C HIS A 22 -17.09 7.54 -2.86
N PRO A 23 -18.10 6.79 -3.36
CA PRO A 23 -17.92 5.78 -4.42
C PRO A 23 -17.47 6.31 -5.79
N TYR A 24 -17.44 7.63 -5.95
CA TYR A 24 -16.98 8.35 -7.14
C TYR A 24 -15.59 8.96 -6.99
N CYS A 25 -14.94 8.73 -5.85
CA CYS A 25 -13.62 9.24 -5.53
C CYS A 25 -12.63 8.07 -5.47
N PRO A 26 -11.50 8.12 -6.20
CA PRO A 26 -10.49 7.09 -6.11
C PRO A 26 -9.94 6.99 -4.68
N TRP A 27 -9.70 5.77 -4.22
CA TRP A 27 -9.05 5.51 -2.93
C TRP A 27 -7.53 5.68 -3.04
N ASP A 28 -7.14 6.90 -3.38
CA ASP A 28 -5.75 7.33 -3.55
C ASP A 28 -5.74 8.86 -3.53
N ARG A 29 -5.19 9.46 -2.47
CA ARG A 29 -5.12 10.93 -2.31
C ARG A 29 -4.31 11.62 -3.42
N THR A 30 -3.43 10.90 -4.13
CA THR A 30 -2.59 11.46 -5.19
C THR A 30 -3.34 11.70 -6.50
N LYS A 31 -4.52 11.07 -6.68
CA LYS A 31 -5.33 11.22 -7.88
C LYS A 31 -6.26 12.42 -7.82
N PRO A 32 -6.70 12.93 -8.99
CA PRO A 32 -7.79 13.90 -9.04
C PRO A 32 -9.01 13.36 -8.29
N ARG A 33 -9.56 14.16 -7.37
CA ARG A 33 -10.70 13.78 -6.50
C ARG A 33 -10.41 12.60 -5.55
N GLY A 34 -9.14 12.32 -5.27
CA GLY A 34 -8.70 11.31 -4.31
C GLY A 34 -9.31 11.44 -2.92
N CYS A 35 -9.74 10.33 -2.34
CA CYS A 35 -10.32 10.29 -1.00
C CYS A 35 -9.92 9.03 -0.23
N GLU A 36 -9.44 9.22 1.00
CA GLU A 36 -9.02 8.15 1.93
C GLU A 36 -9.68 8.31 3.31
N CYS A 37 -10.90 8.87 3.36
CA CYS A 37 -11.61 9.07 4.63
C CYS A 37 -12.29 7.79 5.17
N GLY A 38 -12.41 6.76 4.35
CA GLY A 38 -12.97 5.44 4.69
C GLY A 38 -12.10 4.32 4.12
N ALA A 39 -12.61 3.09 4.19
CA ALA A 39 -11.92 1.95 3.58
C ALA A 39 -11.93 2.06 2.04
N GLY A 40 -10.95 1.41 1.42
CA GLY A 40 -10.96 1.19 -0.02
C GLY A 40 -11.88 0.03 -0.35
N ILE A 41 -12.82 0.23 -1.27
CA ILE A 41 -13.61 -0.84 -1.86
C ILE A 41 -13.25 -1.00 -3.35
N PRO A 42 -13.35 -2.22 -3.90
CA PRO A 42 -13.11 -2.45 -5.32
C PRO A 42 -14.02 -1.56 -6.17
N CYS A 43 -13.47 -0.98 -7.23
CA CYS A 43 -14.23 -0.10 -8.10
C CYS A 43 -15.38 -0.88 -8.77
N PRO A 44 -16.65 -0.46 -8.58
CA PRO A 44 -17.82 -1.17 -9.12
C PRO A 44 -17.96 -1.05 -10.64
N VAL A 45 -17.04 -0.36 -11.31
CA VAL A 45 -17.08 -0.16 -12.77
C VAL A 45 -16.02 -1.01 -13.47
N CYS A 46 -14.80 -1.04 -12.95
CA CYS A 46 -13.67 -1.65 -13.65
C CYS A 46 -12.95 -2.74 -12.86
N ASN A 47 -13.29 -2.93 -11.60
CA ASN A 47 -12.67 -3.90 -10.69
C ASN A 47 -13.75 -4.64 -9.90
N LEU A 48 -14.81 -5.09 -10.59
CA LEU A 48 -15.86 -5.89 -9.95
C LEU A 48 -15.22 -7.13 -9.32
N ALA A 49 -15.55 -7.37 -8.05
CA ALA A 49 -15.08 -8.51 -7.31
C ALA A 49 -16.27 -9.36 -6.90
N ASP A 50 -16.22 -10.65 -7.20
CA ASP A 50 -17.19 -11.66 -6.80
C ASP A 50 -16.47 -12.93 -6.34
N ALA A 51 -17.23 -13.99 -6.04
CA ALA A 51 -16.68 -15.24 -5.52
C ALA A 51 -15.71 -15.94 -6.48
N ASP A 52 -15.94 -15.80 -7.79
CA ASP A 52 -15.17 -16.46 -8.84
C ASP A 52 -14.12 -15.52 -9.48
N ASN A 53 -14.29 -14.20 -9.30
CA ASN A 53 -13.41 -13.17 -9.83
C ASN A 53 -12.94 -12.21 -8.72
N PRO A 54 -11.78 -12.47 -8.07
CA PRO A 54 -11.29 -11.64 -6.99
C PRO A 54 -10.88 -10.23 -7.47
N ALA A 55 -11.03 -9.24 -6.58
CA ALA A 55 -10.58 -7.86 -6.84
C ALA A 55 -9.09 -7.82 -7.18
N ARG A 56 -8.70 -6.96 -8.13
CA ARG A 56 -7.29 -6.60 -8.31
C ARG A 56 -6.79 -5.89 -7.04
N PRO A 57 -5.56 -6.16 -6.57
CA PRO A 57 -4.99 -5.49 -5.41
C PRO A 57 -4.90 -3.97 -5.63
N SER A 58 -5.04 -3.19 -4.56
CA SER A 58 -4.96 -1.73 -4.62
C SER A 58 -3.53 -1.29 -4.89
N THR A 59 -3.32 -0.49 -5.94
CA THR A 59 -2.01 0.09 -6.26
C THR A 59 -1.66 1.30 -5.39
N GLY A 60 -2.64 1.84 -4.66
CA GLY A 60 -2.46 2.95 -3.72
C GLY A 60 -2.55 2.43 -2.28
N PHE A 61 -1.49 2.64 -1.51
CA PHE A 61 -1.44 2.44 -0.05
C PHE A 61 -1.54 1.01 0.50
N SER A 62 -0.46 0.24 0.32
CA SER A 62 0.05 -0.66 1.38
C SER A 62 1.00 0.10 2.33
N GLY A 63 0.69 1.36 2.69
CA GLY A 63 1.58 2.21 3.51
C GLY A 63 2.01 1.62 4.86
N ARG A 64 1.32 0.57 5.34
CA ARG A 64 1.76 -0.26 6.48
C ARG A 64 2.96 -1.15 6.14
N GLU A 65 3.03 -1.71 4.94
CA GLU A 65 4.08 -2.64 4.54
C GLU A 65 5.43 -1.94 4.30
N ALA A 66 5.42 -0.70 3.80
CA ALA A 66 6.63 0.10 3.67
C ALA A 66 7.21 0.52 5.04
N MET A 67 6.36 0.88 6.01
CA MET A 67 6.79 1.19 7.39
C MET A 67 7.20 -0.08 8.17
N ASP A 68 6.54 -1.21 7.94
CA ASP A 68 6.95 -2.50 8.53
C ASP A 68 8.32 -2.93 8.02
N THR A 69 8.60 -2.76 6.72
CA THR A 69 9.91 -3.10 6.15
C THR A 69 11.05 -2.28 6.78
N MET A 70 10.84 -0.98 7.02
CA MET A 70 11.85 -0.13 7.70
C MET A 70 12.02 -0.51 9.18
N THR A 71 10.93 -0.82 9.87
CA THR A 71 10.95 -1.26 11.28
C THR A 71 11.69 -2.59 11.44
N ILE A 72 11.40 -3.57 10.58
CA ILE A 72 12.05 -4.88 10.57
C ILE A 72 13.54 -4.76 10.27
N ALA A 73 13.93 -3.92 9.29
CA ALA A 73 15.34 -3.69 8.97
C ALA A 73 16.12 -3.04 10.14
N PHE A 74 15.50 -2.06 10.81
CA PHE A 74 16.12 -1.39 11.96
C PHE A 74 16.28 -2.34 13.16
N ILE A 75 15.21 -3.05 13.54
CA ILE A 75 15.23 -4.01 14.65
C ILE A 75 16.21 -5.16 14.37
N GLY A 76 16.19 -5.71 13.15
CA GLY A 76 17.11 -6.76 12.72
C GLY A 76 18.58 -6.34 12.82
N GLY A 77 18.89 -5.11 12.41
CA GLY A 77 20.24 -4.54 12.54
C GLY A 77 20.71 -4.40 13.99
N VAL A 78 19.86 -3.86 14.87
CA VAL A 78 20.18 -3.70 16.30
C VAL A 78 20.42 -5.06 16.98
N ILE A 79 19.55 -6.04 16.71
CA ILE A 79 19.71 -7.41 17.24
C ILE A 79 21.01 -8.02 16.74
N ALA A 80 21.33 -7.91 15.45
CA ALA A 80 22.55 -8.47 14.88
C ALA A 80 23.82 -7.90 15.53
N VAL A 81 23.89 -6.58 15.73
CA VAL A 81 25.03 -5.92 16.39
C VAL A 81 25.16 -6.36 17.85
N THR A 82 24.03 -6.46 18.56
CA THR A 82 24.00 -6.86 19.96
C THR A 82 24.46 -8.31 20.13
N LEU A 83 23.95 -9.23 19.31
CA LEU A 83 24.35 -10.63 19.33
C LEU A 83 25.81 -10.83 18.92
N ALA A 84 26.30 -10.09 17.92
CA ALA A 84 27.71 -10.14 17.53
C ALA A 84 28.64 -9.68 18.67
N GLY A 85 28.26 -8.61 19.39
CA GLY A 85 29.02 -8.13 20.55
C GLY A 85 28.99 -9.09 21.73
N LEU A 86 27.83 -9.68 22.03
CA LEU A 86 27.70 -10.71 23.07
C LEU A 86 28.48 -11.97 22.72
N LEU A 87 28.44 -12.41 21.46
CA LEU A 87 29.23 -13.55 21.00
C LEU A 87 30.73 -13.28 21.13
N TRP A 88 31.19 -12.08 20.77
CA TRP A 88 32.58 -11.67 20.96
C TRP A 88 32.99 -11.69 22.44
N LEU A 89 32.14 -11.20 23.35
CA LEU A 89 32.38 -11.25 24.79
C LEU A 89 32.51 -12.68 25.31
N VAL A 90 31.66 -13.60 24.85
CA VAL A 90 31.71 -15.02 25.25
C VAL A 90 32.96 -15.72 24.72
N VAL A 91 33.41 -15.38 23.51
CA VAL A 91 34.61 -15.98 22.90
C VAL A 91 35.91 -15.37 23.46
N ALA A 92 35.85 -14.14 23.98
CA ALA A 92 37.00 -13.43 24.55
C ALA A 92 37.21 -13.64 26.06
N LEU A 93 36.34 -14.41 26.72
CA LEU A 93 36.45 -14.85 28.12
C LEU A 93 37.03 -16.27 28.20
#